data_AF-A0A3C0ZU11-F1
#
_entry.id   AF-A0A3C0ZU11-F1
#
_cell.length_a   1.000
_cell.length_b   1.000
_cell.length_c   1.000
_cell.angle_alpha   90.00
_cell.angle_beta   90.00
_cell.angle_gamma   90.00
#
_symmetry.space_group_name_H-M   'P 1'
#
loop_
_entity.id
_entity.type
_entity.pdbx_description
1 polymer ?
#
loop_
_entity_poly.entity_id
_entity_poly.type
_entity_poly.pdbx_seq_one_letter_code
_entity_poly.pdbx_strand_id
1 'polypeptide(L)' 'PIDAIVRTMMRVRGSYALAFMFKEYPGELYVARKDSPLIIGVDGTDTYVASDVPALLKYTRNVYYIGNLE' A
#
# COMPACT_ATOMS: atom_id res chain seq x y z
N PRO A 1 2.86 7.42 13.24
CA PRO A 1 2.27 7.28 11.88
C PRO A 1 0.94 6.54 11.86
N ILE A 2 0.89 5.33 12.42
CA ILE A 2 -0.27 4.43 12.35
C ILE A 2 -1.54 5.07 12.93
N ASP A 3 -1.51 5.62 14.16
CA ASP A 3 -2.71 6.25 14.75
C ASP A 3 -3.26 7.40 13.89
N ALA A 4 -2.37 8.23 13.32
CA ALA A 4 -2.75 9.32 12.42
C ALA A 4 -3.36 8.79 11.11
N ILE A 5 -2.80 7.72 10.53
CA ILE A 5 -3.36 7.06 9.34
C ILE A 5 -4.74 6.51 9.67
N VAL A 6 -4.88 5.73 10.75
CA VAL A 6 -6.17 5.16 11.18
C VAL A 6 -7.24 6.25 11.36
N ARG A 7 -6.92 7.34 12.07
CA ARG A 7 -7.84 8.48 12.23
C ARG A 7 -8.21 9.14 10.91
N THR A 8 -7.28 9.20 9.97
CA THR A 8 -7.54 9.72 8.62
C THR A 8 -8.47 8.77 7.86
N MET A 9 -8.22 7.47 7.90
CA MET A 9 -9.03 6.47 7.20
C MET A 9 -10.47 6.41 7.70
N MET A 10 -10.73 6.75 8.97
CA MET A 10 -12.09 6.90 9.51
C MET A 10 -12.88 8.07 8.88
N ARG A 11 -12.21 9.04 8.26
CA ARG A 11 -12.82 10.25 7.68
C ARG A 11 -12.92 10.19 6.16
N VAL A 12 -11.99 9.51 5.50
CA VAL A 12 -11.96 9.38 4.04
C VAL A 12 -13.10 8.49 3.57
N ARG A 13 -13.91 9.00 2.63
CA ARG A 13 -15.04 8.28 2.02
C ARG A 13 -14.79 8.07 0.54
N GLY A 14 -15.37 7.00 -0.01
CA GLY A 14 -15.21 6.60 -1.41
C GLY A 14 -14.23 5.44 -1.60
N SER A 15 -13.85 5.22 -2.86
CA SER A 15 -12.85 4.23 -3.26
C SER A 15 -11.47 4.87 -3.33
N TYR A 16 -10.46 4.23 -2.76
CA TYR A 16 -9.11 4.77 -2.67
C TYR A 16 -8.04 3.68 -2.55
N ALA A 17 -6.84 4.01 -3.01
CA ALA A 17 -5.60 3.29 -2.76
C ALA A 17 -4.51 4.32 -2.45
N LEU A 18 -4.05 4.37 -1.20
CA LEU A 18 -3.18 5.42 -0.67
C LEU A 18 -1.87 4.81 -0.17
N ALA A 19 -0.79 5.57 -0.37
CA ALA A 19 0.52 5.30 0.20
C ALA A 19 0.99 6.54 0.99
N PHE A 20 1.55 6.31 2.17
CA PHE A 20 2.02 7.36 3.08
C PHE A 20 3.49 7.12 3.42
N MET A 21 4.26 8.19 3.38
CA MET A 21 5.65 8.24 3.82
C MET A 21 5.79 9.38 4.82
N PHE A 22 6.61 9.16 5.85
CA PHE A 22 6.86 10.16 6.88
C PHE A 22 8.36 10.44 6.92
N LYS A 23 8.73 11.72 6.93
CA LYS A 23 10.14 12.13 6.93
C LYS A 23 10.88 11.59 8.15
N GLU A 24 10.19 11.46 9.27
CA GLU A 24 10.71 10.96 10.55
C GLU A 24 10.85 9.42 10.56
N TYR A 25 10.28 8.72 9.57
CA TYR A 25 10.30 7.25 9.44
C TYR A 25 10.81 6.85 8.05
N PRO A 26 12.08 7.19 7.72
CA PRO A 26 12.66 6.82 6.44
C PRO A 26 12.77 5.30 6.33
N GLY A 27 12.42 4.76 5.17
CA GLY A 27 12.41 3.31 4.92
C GLY A 27 11.09 2.62 5.25
N GLU A 28 10.13 3.32 5.84
CA GLU A 28 8.78 2.79 6.08
C GLU A 28 7.79 3.33 5.05
N LEU A 29 7.03 2.42 4.45
CA LEU A 29 5.95 2.73 3.53
C LEU A 29 4.65 2.17 4.09
N TYR A 30 3.70 3.05 4.36
CA TYR A 30 2.39 2.68 4.87
C TYR A 30 1.37 2.74 3.75
N VAL A 31 0.46 1.77 3.69
CA VAL A 31 -0.53 1.69 2.62
C VAL A 31 -1.93 1.45 3.18
N ALA A 32 -2.93 2.02 2.53
CA ALA A 32 -4.33 1.79 2.86
C ALA A 32 -5.17 1.77 1.59
N ARG A 33 -6.10 0.82 1.49
CA ARG A 33 -7.04 0.74 0.36
C ARG A 33 -8.46 0.51 0.82
N LYS A 34 -9.40 0.89 -0.04
CA LYS A 34 -10.80 0.52 0.01
C LYS A 34 -11.34 0.53 -1.41
N ASP A 35 -11.81 -0.61 -1.88
CA ASP A 35 -12.50 -0.75 -3.18
C ASP A 35 -11.70 -0.29 -4.43
N SER A 36 -10.39 -0.07 -4.28
CA SER A 36 -9.43 0.18 -5.36
C SER A 36 -8.28 -0.82 -5.25
N PRO A 37 -7.76 -1.36 -6.36
CA PRO A 37 -6.62 -2.27 -6.34
C PRO A 37 -5.37 -1.66 -5.71
N LEU A 38 -4.70 -2.45 -4.88
CA LEU A 38 -3.36 -2.16 -4.37
C LEU A 38 -2.63 -3.49 -4.15
N ILE A 39 -1.48 -3.63 -4.80
CA ILE A 39 -0.69 -4.85 -4.86
C ILE A 39 0.66 -4.57 -4.22
N ILE A 40 1.11 -5.50 -3.38
CA ILE A 40 2.43 -5.50 -2.77
C ILE A 40 3.29 -6.51 -3.53
N GLY A 41 4.41 -6.07 -4.06
CA GLY A 41 5.47 -6.94 -4.57
C GLY A 41 6.56 -7.08 -3.52
N VAL A 42 7.07 -8.28 -3.31
CA VAL A 42 8.29 -8.46 -2.50
C VAL A 42 9.35 -9.16 -3.33
N ASP A 43 10.57 -8.67 -3.29
CA ASP A 43 11.73 -9.51 -3.54
C ASP A 43 12.41 -9.80 -2.19
N GLY A 44 13.42 -10.67 -2.16
CA GLY A 44 14.05 -11.07 -0.89
C GLY A 44 14.69 -9.90 -0.10
N THR A 45 14.78 -8.71 -0.69
CA THR A 45 15.47 -7.54 -0.13
C THR A 45 14.59 -6.29 -0.04
N ASP A 46 13.67 -6.10 -0.97
CA ASP A 46 12.90 -4.90 -1.19
C ASP A 46 11.39 -5.19 -1.28
N THR A 47 10.60 -4.19 -0.90
CA THR A 47 9.15 -4.20 -1.00
C THR A 47 8.68 -3.09 -1.93
N TYR A 48 7.76 -3.43 -2.82
CA TYR A 48 7.19 -2.56 -3.83
C TYR A 48 5.68 -2.46 -3.64
N VAL A 49 5.10 -1.31 -3.97
CA VAL A 49 3.65 -1.15 -4.04
C VAL A 49 3.26 -0.57 -5.39
N ALA A 50 2.18 -1.10 -5.97
CA ALA A 50 1.60 -0.57 -7.20
C ALA A 50 0.08 -0.77 -7.24
N SER A 51 -0.59 -0.02 -8.10
CA SER A 51 -2.02 -0.22 -8.38
C SER A 51 -2.30 -1.41 -9.30
N ASP A 52 -1.28 -1.94 -9.99
CA ASP A 52 -1.42 -3.10 -10.88
C ASP A 52 -0.12 -3.92 -10.96
N VAL A 53 -0.25 -5.20 -11.29
CA VAL A 53 0.85 -6.18 -11.38
C VAL A 53 1.90 -5.82 -12.43
N PRO A 54 1.56 -5.34 -13.65
CA PRO A 54 2.57 -5.06 -14.67
C PRO A 54 3.67 -4.09 -14.24
N ALA A 55 3.36 -3.14 -13.35
CA ALA A 55 4.33 -2.21 -12.79
C ALA A 55 5.37 -2.90 -11.88
N LEU A 56 5.01 -4.05 -11.29
CA LEU A 56 5.86 -4.83 -10.39
C LEU A 56 6.68 -5.90 -11.11
N LEU A 57 6.24 -6.36 -12.29
CA LEU A 57 6.86 -7.49 -13.00
C LEU A 57 8.33 -7.30 -13.37
N LYS A 58 8.81 -6.05 -13.46
CA LYS A 58 10.23 -5.74 -13.69
C LYS A 58 11.09 -6.02 -12.45
N TYR A 59 10.50 -5.97 -11.27
CA TYR A 59 11.19 -6.08 -9.98
C TYR A 59 10.97 -7.45 -9.34
N THR A 60 9.73 -7.93 -9.34
CA THR A 60 9.38 -9.21 -8.72
C THR A 60 8.14 -9.83 -9.36
N ARG A 61 8.04 -11.17 -9.25
CA ARG A 61 6.83 -11.93 -9.55
C ARG A 61 6.10 -12.42 -8.30
N ASN A 62 6.67 -12.22 -7.12
CA ASN A 62 6.02 -12.55 -5.86
C ASN A 62 5.14 -11.37 -5.44
N VAL A 63 3.85 -11.49 -5.70
CA VAL A 63 2.86 -10.43 -5.50
C VAL A 63 1.77 -10.86 -4.53
N TYR A 64 1.33 -9.93 -3.69
CA TYR A 64 0.27 -10.09 -2.72
C TYR A 64 -0.82 -9.05 -3.01
N TYR A 65 -2.05 -9.54 -3.11
CA TYR A 65 -3.22 -8.69 -3.25
C TYR A 65 -3.72 -8.29 -1.87
N ILE A 66 -3.81 -6.99 -1.62
CA ILE A 66 -4.40 -6.51 -0.38
C ILE A 66 -5.92 -6.70 -0.48
N GLY A 67 -6.47 -7.51 0.42
CA GLY A 67 -7.91 -7.74 0.54
C GLY A 67 -8.64 -6.48 1.02
N ASN A 68 -9.95 -6.43 0.76
CA ASN A 68 -10.82 -5.50 1.46
C ASN A 68 -11.13 -6.06 2.85
N LEU A 69 -11.09 -5.21 3.88
CA LEU A 69 -11.75 -5.50 5.15
C LEU A 69 -13.26 -5.33 4.90
N GLU A 70 -13.96 -6.43 4.66
CA GLU A 70 -15.43 -6.47 4.71
C GLU A 70 -15.93 -6.51 6.16
#